data_AF-A0A1C3XMA6-F1
#
_entry.id   AF-A0A1C3XMA6-F1
#
_cell.length_a   1.000
_cell.length_b   1.000
_cell.length_c   1.000
_cell.angle_alpha   90.00
_cell.angle_beta   90.00
_cell.angle_gamma   90.00
#
_symmetry.space_group_name_H-M   'P 1'
#
loop_
_entity.id
_entity.type
_entity.pdbx_description
1 polymer ?
#
loop_
_entity_poly.entity_id
_entity_poly.type
_entity_poly.pdbx_seq_one_letter_code
_entity_poly.pdbx_strand_id
1 'polypeptide(L)'
;MGDESPQDNRKNNSLTVSETSKKVEAFQSFVNGSVSSIDDAARWLVLNRSAVVGPVIPFLKEKFGLSNPEAVEVTKAAHVLQYGKAR
;
A
#
# COMPACT_ATOMS: atom_id res chain seq x y z
N MET A 1 -18.60 5.96 57.93
CA MET A 1 -19.05 4.81 57.12
C MET A 1 -19.39 5.35 55.75
N GLY A 2 -18.54 5.08 54.77
CA GLY A 2 -18.74 5.48 53.38
C GLY A 2 -19.59 4.43 52.68
N ASP A 3 -20.66 4.86 52.01
CA ASP A 3 -21.49 4.03 51.17
C ASP A 3 -21.06 4.27 49.72
N GLU A 4 -20.22 3.37 49.21
CA GLU A 4 -19.65 3.38 47.86
C GLU A 4 -20.62 2.67 46.91
N SER A 5 -21.03 3.38 45.86
CA SER A 5 -22.02 2.93 44.86
C SER A 5 -21.53 1.75 44.00
N PRO A 6 -22.39 0.81 43.57
CA PRO A 6 -22.06 -0.10 42.49
C PRO A 6 -22.47 0.49 41.14
N GLN A 7 -21.50 0.90 40.33
CA GLN A 7 -21.71 1.17 38.91
C GLN A 7 -21.82 -0.17 38.15
N ASP A 8 -23.05 -0.58 37.86
CA ASP A 8 -23.33 -1.55 36.81
C ASP A 8 -23.16 -0.87 35.45
N ASN A 9 -22.10 -1.24 34.72
CA ASN A 9 -22.02 -0.96 33.29
C ASN A 9 -21.14 -1.99 32.60
N ARG A 10 -21.66 -3.20 32.49
CA ARG A 10 -21.12 -4.23 31.59
C ARG A 10 -21.35 -3.79 30.15
N LYS A 11 -20.48 -2.91 29.63
CA LYS A 11 -20.34 -2.66 28.19
C LYS A 11 -19.72 -3.89 27.53
N ASN A 12 -20.59 -4.82 27.20
CA ASN A 12 -20.45 -5.79 26.12
C ASN A 12 -20.03 -5.09 24.82
N ASN A 13 -18.71 -4.93 24.64
CA ASN A 13 -18.08 -4.64 23.36
C ASN A 13 -18.26 -5.85 22.43
N SER A 14 -19.47 -6.02 21.90
CA SER A 14 -19.72 -6.86 20.74
C SER A 14 -19.13 -6.13 19.53
N LEU A 15 -17.80 -6.24 19.37
CA LEU A 15 -17.12 -5.84 18.17
C LEU A 15 -17.61 -6.77 17.05
N THR A 16 -18.60 -6.28 16.34
CA THR A 16 -19.29 -6.88 15.20
C THR A 16 -18.27 -7.32 14.16
N VAL A 17 -18.03 -8.63 14.08
CA VAL A 17 -17.21 -9.33 13.07
C VAL A 17 -17.60 -8.91 11.63
N SER A 18 -18.80 -8.36 11.45
CA SER A 18 -19.36 -7.86 10.20
C SER A 18 -18.71 -6.58 9.66
N GLU A 19 -18.18 -5.69 10.50
CA GLU A 19 -17.51 -4.46 10.04
C GLU A 19 -16.08 -4.73 9.57
N THR A 20 -15.46 -5.80 10.08
CA THR A 20 -14.12 -6.22 9.69
C THR A 20 -14.10 -6.78 8.26
N SER A 21 -15.11 -7.54 7.84
CA SER A 21 -15.13 -8.18 6.51
C SER A 21 -15.15 -7.17 5.35
N LYS A 22 -16.00 -6.14 5.40
CA LYS A 22 -16.06 -5.11 4.36
C LYS A 22 -14.77 -4.30 4.26
N LYS A 23 -14.13 -4.03 5.40
CA LYS A 23 -12.87 -3.26 5.43
C LYS A 23 -11.70 -4.07 4.87
N VAL A 24 -11.69 -5.38 5.10
CA VAL A 24 -10.66 -6.28 4.55
C VAL A 24 -10.80 -6.42 3.03
N GLU A 25 -12.01 -6.54 2.48
CA GLU A 25 -12.22 -6.62 1.02
C GLU A 25 -11.78 -5.33 0.30
N ALA A 26 -12.14 -4.16 0.84
CA ALA A 26 -11.71 -2.88 0.26
C ALA A 26 -10.18 -2.72 0.33
N PHE A 27 -9.56 -3.16 1.42
CA PHE A 27 -8.10 -3.13 1.56
C PHE A 27 -7.41 -4.12 0.62
N GLN A 28 -7.95 -5.34 0.47
CA GLN A 28 -7.42 -6.32 -0.48
C GLN A 28 -7.55 -5.84 -1.93
N SER A 29 -8.70 -5.26 -2.31
CA SER A 29 -8.89 -4.70 -3.66
C SER A 29 -7.93 -3.55 -3.94
N PHE A 30 -7.74 -2.65 -2.97
CA PHE A 30 -6.76 -1.56 -3.06
C PHE A 30 -5.33 -2.09 -3.21
N VAL A 31 -4.93 -3.05 -2.37
CA VAL A 31 -3.59 -3.66 -2.42
C VAL A 31 -3.37 -4.39 -3.74
N ASN A 32 -4.34 -5.18 -4.24
CA ASN A 32 -4.21 -5.86 -5.53
C ASN A 32 -4.07 -4.86 -6.68
N GLY A 33 -4.84 -3.78 -6.67
CA GLY A 33 -4.75 -2.71 -7.68
C GLY A 33 -3.41 -1.97 -7.63
N SER A 34 -2.89 -1.67 -6.43
CA SER A 34 -1.57 -1.05 -6.25
C SER A 34 -0.43 -1.98 -6.68
N VAL A 35 -0.50 -3.29 -6.39
CA VAL A 35 0.52 -4.26 -6.85
C VAL A 35 0.59 -4.33 -8.37
N SER A 36 -0.55 -4.35 -9.06
CA SER A 36 -0.57 -4.27 -10.53
C SER A 36 0.01 -2.96 -11.04
N SER A 37 -0.31 -1.84 -10.39
CA SER A 37 0.18 -0.50 -10.76
C SER A 37 1.69 -0.36 -10.54
N ILE A 38 2.23 -0.98 -9.49
CA ILE A 38 3.67 -1.02 -9.19
C ILE A 38 4.42 -1.88 -10.22
N ASP A 39 3.90 -3.06 -10.57
CA ASP A 39 4.55 -3.96 -11.53
C ASP A 39 4.60 -3.36 -12.95
N ASP A 40 3.48 -2.76 -13.41
CA ASP A 40 3.43 -2.08 -14.70
C ASP A 40 4.38 -0.87 -14.75
N ALA A 41 4.37 -0.02 -13.72
CA ALA A 41 5.29 1.12 -13.65
C ALA A 41 6.76 0.68 -13.57
N ALA A 42 7.05 -0.43 -12.89
CA ALA A 42 8.39 -0.99 -12.80
C ALA A 42 8.89 -1.51 -14.16
N ARG A 43 8.06 -2.28 -14.88
CA ARG A 43 8.38 -2.73 -16.25
C ARG A 43 8.57 -1.55 -17.20
N TRP A 44 7.69 -0.56 -17.12
CA TRP A 44 7.81 0.66 -17.92
C TRP A 44 9.12 1.38 -17.63
N LEU A 45 9.52 1.52 -16.35
CA LEU A 45 10.75 2.17 -15.94
C LEU A 45 12.00 1.45 -16.47
N VAL A 46 12.00 0.12 -16.48
CA VAL A 46 13.11 -0.66 -17.05
C VAL A 46 13.25 -0.41 -18.55
N LEU A 47 12.13 -0.42 -19.28
CA LEU A 47 12.10 -0.25 -20.74
C LEU A 47 12.41 1.20 -21.17
N ASN A 48 12.00 2.18 -20.37
CA ASN A 48 12.06 3.60 -20.72
C ASN A 48 13.03 4.37 -19.82
N ARG A 49 14.07 3.72 -19.30
CA ARG A 49 14.98 4.34 -18.33
C ARG A 49 15.69 5.57 -18.89
N SER A 50 15.99 5.57 -20.19
CA SER A 50 16.56 6.71 -20.92
C SER A 50 15.60 7.89 -21.06
N ALA A 51 14.29 7.67 -20.93
CA ALA A 51 13.28 8.74 -20.97
C ALA A 51 13.10 9.45 -19.61
N VAL A 52 13.66 8.90 -18.53
CA VAL A 52 13.60 9.52 -17.20
C VAL A 52 14.76 10.49 -17.03
N VAL A 53 14.48 11.78 -17.15
CA VAL A 53 15.45 12.85 -16.95
C VAL A 53 15.25 13.44 -15.56
N GLY A 54 16.26 13.32 -14.69
CA GLY A 54 16.22 13.84 -13.33
C GLY A 54 15.81 12.79 -12.28
N PRO A 55 15.28 13.22 -11.11
CA PRO A 55 15.03 12.32 -10.00
C PRO A 55 13.86 11.36 -10.30
N VAL A 56 14.11 10.05 -10.15
CA VAL A 56 13.17 8.98 -10.54
C VAL A 56 11.87 8.99 -9.72
N ILE A 57 11.96 9.17 -8.40
CA ILE A 57 10.78 9.12 -7.52
C ILE A 57 9.74 10.20 -7.85
N PRO A 58 10.07 11.51 -7.91
CA PRO A 58 9.07 12.52 -8.27
C PRO A 58 8.51 12.32 -9.69
N PHE A 59 9.35 11.88 -10.64
CA PHE A 59 8.88 11.54 -11.99
C PHE A 59 7.83 10.42 -11.98
N LEU A 60 8.08 9.33 -11.25
CA LEU A 60 7.15 8.20 -11.16
C LEU A 60 5.83 8.60 -10.51
N LYS A 61 5.89 9.46 -9.48
CA LYS A 61 4.68 10.00 -8.84
C LYS A 61 3.84 10.81 -9.81
N GLU A 62 4.46 11.72 -10.56
CA GLU A 62 3.76 12.57 -11.53
C GLU A 62 3.18 11.73 -12.68
N LYS A 63 3.94 10.79 -13.22
CA LYS A 63 3.54 9.98 -14.38
C LYS A 63 2.46 8.95 -14.07
N PHE A 64 2.55 8.29 -12.93
CA PHE A 64 1.70 7.14 -12.57
C PHE A 64 0.74 7.44 -11.41
N GLY A 65 0.72 8.66 -10.88
CA GLY A 65 -0.15 9.04 -9.75
C GLY A 65 0.21 8.32 -8.45
N LEU A 66 1.45 7.86 -8.31
CA LEU A 66 1.87 7.02 -7.19
C LEU A 66 2.12 7.83 -5.92
N SER A 67 1.87 7.21 -4.77
CA SER A 67 2.33 7.71 -3.48
C SER A 67 3.84 7.54 -3.32
N ASN A 68 4.44 8.28 -2.38
CA ASN A 68 5.87 8.13 -2.05
C ASN A 68 6.31 6.67 -1.82
N PRO A 69 5.63 5.85 -0.99
CA PRO A 69 6.02 4.45 -0.79
C PRO A 69 5.89 3.62 -2.06
N GLU A 70 4.85 3.84 -2.87
CA GLU A 70 4.62 3.10 -4.11
C GLU A 70 5.71 3.40 -5.15
N ALA A 71 6.13 4.65 -5.29
CA ALA A 71 7.23 5.02 -6.20
C ALA A 71 8.57 4.38 -5.77
N VAL A 72 8.79 4.21 -4.46
CA VAL A 72 9.96 3.49 -3.93
C VAL A 72 9.86 2.00 -4.26
N GLU A 73 8.68 1.39 -4.09
CA GLU A 73 8.41 -0.01 -4.46
C GLU A 73 8.63 -0.24 -5.95
N VAL A 74 8.14 0.66 -6.82
CA VAL A 74 8.39 0.62 -8.26
C VAL A 74 9.87 0.63 -8.58
N THR A 75 10.64 1.51 -7.92
CA THR A 75 12.08 1.61 -8.16
C THR A 75 12.81 0.33 -7.75
N LYS A 76 12.41 -0.28 -6.62
CA LYS A 76 12.94 -1.58 -6.17
C LYS A 76 12.55 -2.70 -7.13
N ALA A 77 11.29 -2.78 -7.52
CA ALA A 77 10.79 -3.78 -8.46
C ALA A 77 11.51 -3.66 -9.83
N ALA A 78 11.68 -2.45 -10.35
CA ALA A 78 12.43 -2.20 -11.57
C ALA A 78 13.90 -2.62 -11.45
N HIS A 79 14.54 -2.38 -10.30
CA HIS A 79 15.90 -2.82 -10.05
C HIS A 79 16.01 -4.36 -10.06
N VAL A 80 15.06 -5.05 -9.41
CA VAL A 80 14.98 -6.53 -9.43
C VAL A 80 14.73 -7.04 -10.84
N LEU A 81 13.85 -6.41 -11.63
CA LEU A 81 13.59 -6.80 -13.01
C LEU A 81 14.83 -6.61 -13.92
N GLN A 82 15.61 -5.55 -13.69
CA GLN A 82 16.78 -5.22 -14.49
C GLN A 82 18.01 -6.06 -14.15
N TYR A 83 18.22 -6.38 -12.87
CA TYR A 83 19.45 -7.04 -12.38
C TYR A 83 19.23 -8.37 -11.66
N GLY A 84 18.00 -8.65 -11.22
CA GLY A 84 17.64 -9.90 -10.55
C GLY A 84 17.55 -11.11 -11.49
N LYS A 85 17.65 -10.90 -12.80
CA LYS A 85 17.75 -11.98 -13.80
C LYS A 85 19.22 -12.35 -14.03
N ALA A 86 19.88 -12.80 -12.97
CA ALA A 86 21.19 -13.44 -13.02
C ALA A 86 21.12 -14.74 -12.20
N ARG A 87 20.46 -15.75 -12.75
CA ARG A 87 20.72 -17.17 -12.48
C ARG A 87 20.05 -18.05 -13.51
#